data_AF-A0A7Y2SSN1-F1
#
_entry.id   AF-A0A7Y2SSN1-F1
#
_cell.length_a   1.000
_cell.length_b   1.000
_cell.length_c   1.000
_cell.angle_alpha   90.00
_cell.angle_beta   90.00
_cell.angle_gamma   90.00
#
_symmetry.space_group_name_H-M   'P 1'
#
loop_
_entity.id
_entity.type
_entity.pdbx_description
1 polymer ?
#
loop_
_entity_poly.entity_id
_entity_poly.type
_entity_poly.pdbx_seq_one_letter_code
_entity_poly.pdbx_strand_id
1 'polypeptide(L)' 'MEIKVYVLPGGTVQIFVDGQVSFAQAQQITQAVIAQLQASGVAFREVGTVEQHKDGVAHVHVTGGVHVQH' A
#
# COMPACT_ATOMS: atom_id res chain seq x y z
N MET A 1 -0.65 -16.57 1.12
CA MET A 1 -0.90 -15.19 0.67
C MET A 1 -1.62 -14.49 1.79
N GLU A 2 -1.12 -13.35 2.22
CA GLU A 2 -1.68 -12.55 3.29
C GLU A 2 -1.81 -11.11 2.81
N ILE A 3 -2.96 -10.49 3.06
CA ILE A 3 -3.19 -9.07 2.74
C ILE A 3 -3.30 -8.35 4.08
N LYS A 4 -2.42 -7.38 4.32
CA LYS A 4 -2.42 -6.57 5.54
C LYS A 4 -2.82 -5.15 5.19
N VAL A 5 -3.81 -4.63 5.89
CA VAL A 5 -4.27 -3.24 5.74
C VAL A 5 -4.06 -2.53 7.08
N TYR A 6 -3.25 -1.48 7.06
CA TYR A 6 -2.98 -0.65 8.23
C TYR A 6 -3.60 0.72 8.04
N VAL A 7 -4.33 1.19 9.06
CA VAL A 7 -4.80 2.56 9.14
C VAL A 7 -3.94 3.28 10.18
N LEU A 8 -3.10 4.21 9.73
CA LEU A 8 -2.17 4.95 10.57
C LEU A 8 -2.82 6.20 11.16
N PRO A 9 -2.24 6.77 12.24
CA PRO A 9 -2.64 8.09 12.73
C PRO A 9 -2.63 9.13 11.60
N GLY A 10 -3.68 9.93 11.51
CA GLY A 10 -3.88 10.88 10.40
C GLY A 10 -4.64 10.31 9.20
N GLY A 11 -5.07 9.05 9.24
CA GLY A 11 -5.96 8.45 8.24
C GLY A 11 -5.25 7.88 7.01
N THR A 12 -3.92 7.78 7.04
CA THR A 12 -3.16 7.12 5.97
C THR A 12 -3.44 5.62 5.99
N VAL A 13 -3.72 5.04 4.82
CA VAL A 13 -3.93 3.60 4.67
C VAL A 13 -2.75 2.99 3.92
N GLN A 14 -2.18 1.91 4.46
CA GLN A 14 -1.14 1.12 3.81
C GLN A 14 -1.65 -0.29 3.55
N ILE A 15 -1.40 -0.80 2.35
CA ILE A 15 -1.83 -2.14 1.92
C ILE A 15 -0.58 -2.93 1.53
N PHE A 16 -0.40 -4.09 2.16
CA PHE A 16 0.68 -5.01 1.89
C PHE A 16 0.12 -6.33 1.40
N VAL A 17 0.77 -6.91 0.38
CA VAL A 17 0.42 -8.23 -0.17
C VAL A 17 1.65 -9.12 -0.01
N ASP A 18 1.63 -9.97 1.01
CA ASP A 18 2.72 -10.88 1.34
C ASP A 18 2.45 -12.28 0.77
N GLY A 19 3.46 -12.86 0.12
CA GLY A 19 3.43 -14.24 -0.33
C GLY A 19 4.24 -14.49 -1.61
N GLN A 20 4.21 -15.74 -2.07
CA GLN A 20 4.78 -16.17 -3.35
C GLN A 20 3.83 -15.78 -4.49
N VAL A 21 3.64 -14.48 -4.72
CA VAL A 21 2.84 -13.92 -5.83
C VAL A 21 3.71 -13.02 -6.69
N SER A 22 3.40 -12.94 -7.99
CA SER A 22 4.13 -12.02 -8.86
C SER A 22 3.77 -10.56 -8.53
N PHE A 23 4.64 -9.61 -8.91
CA PHE A 23 4.35 -8.19 -8.74
C PHE A 23 3.05 -7.77 -9.44
N ALA A 24 2.79 -8.27 -10.66
CA ALA A 24 1.57 -7.98 -11.39
C ALA A 24 0.31 -8.47 -10.63
N GLN A 25 0.38 -9.66 -10.01
CA GLN A 25 -0.69 -10.16 -9.16
C GLN A 25 -0.87 -9.32 -7.90
N ALA A 26 0.23 -8.95 -7.22
CA ALA A 26 0.19 -8.09 -6.05
C ALA A 26 -0.46 -6.73 -6.37
N GLN A 27 -0.12 -6.13 -7.52
CA GLN A 27 -0.71 -4.88 -7.99
C GLN A 27 -2.22 -5.00 -8.21
N GLN A 28 -2.67 -6.08 -8.86
CA GLN A 28 -4.10 -6.34 -9.06
C GLN A 28 -4.85 -6.50 -7.74
N ILE A 29 -4.26 -7.23 -6.78
CA ILE A 29 -4.84 -7.42 -5.44
C ILE A 29 -4.96 -6.08 -4.71
N THR A 30 -3.90 -5.28 -4.69
CA THR A 30 -3.91 -3.95 -4.06
C THR A 30 -4.98 -3.05 -4.69
N GLN A 31 -5.11 -3.05 -6.01
CA GLN A 31 -6.14 -2.28 -6.71
C GLN A 31 -7.57 -2.72 -6.32
N ALA A 32 -7.79 -4.03 -6.17
CA ALA A 32 -9.08 -4.57 -5.74
C ALA A 32 -9.43 -4.17 -4.29
N VAL A 33 -8.45 -4.18 -3.39
CA VAL A 33 -8.64 -3.73 -2.00
C VAL A 33 -8.99 -2.24 -1.95
N ILE A 34 -8.30 -1.40 -2.73
CA ILE A 34 -8.61 0.04 -2.82
C ILE A 34 -10.05 0.24 -3.29
N ALA A 35 -10.49 -0.48 -4.33
CA ALA A 35 -11.85 -0.38 -4.85
C ALA A 35 -12.90 -0.80 -3.81
N GLN A 36 -12.64 -1.86 -3.03
CA GLN A 36 -13.51 -2.29 -1.93
C GLN A 36 -13.61 -1.25 -0.81
N LEU A 37 -12.49 -0.62 -0.45
CA LEU A 37 -12.46 0.44 0.57
C LEU A 37 -13.25 1.67 0.11
N GLN A 38 -13.09 2.08 -1.15
CA GLN A 38 -13.88 3.17 -1.74
C GLN A 38 -15.38 2.85 -1.78
N ALA A 39 -15.74 1.62 -2.18
CA ALA A 39 -17.14 1.16 -2.17
C ALA A 39 -17.73 1.12 -0.75
N SER A 40 -16.89 0.96 0.28
CA SER A 40 -17.28 1.00 1.69
C SER A 40 -17.36 2.43 2.26
N GLY A 41 -17.14 3.46 1.43
CA GLY A 41 -17.23 4.87 1.82
C GLY A 41 -15.92 5.49 2.30
N VAL A 42 -14.78 4.79 2.20
CA VAL A 42 -13.46 5.36 2.50
C VAL A 42 -13.05 6.28 1.36
N ALA A 43 -12.98 7.57 1.63
CA ALA A 43 -12.52 8.56 0.65
C ALA A 43 -11.00 8.73 0.72
N PHE A 44 -10.29 8.24 -0.28
CA PHE A 44 -8.87 8.51 -0.45
C PHE A 44 -8.68 9.85 -1.14
N ARG A 45 -7.94 10.76 -0.51
CA ARG A 45 -7.49 12.00 -1.16
C ARG A 45 -6.49 11.72 -2.29
N GLU A 46 -5.66 10.70 -2.08
CA GLU A 46 -4.59 10.31 -2.99
C GLU A 46 -4.36 8.80 -2.87
N VAL A 47 -3.98 8.16 -3.97
CA VAL A 47 -3.55 6.76 -4.03
C VAL A 47 -2.15 6.74 -4.64
N GLY A 48 -1.17 6.30 -3.85
CA GLY A 48 0.23 6.18 -4.30
C GLY A 48 0.46 5.02 -5.28
N THR A 49 1.67 4.92 -5.82
CA THR A 49 2.09 3.82 -6.69
C THR A 49 2.28 2.53 -5.90
N VAL A 50 1.96 1.39 -6.53
CA VAL A 50 2.30 0.07 -5.98
C VAL A 50 3.78 -0.19 -6.24
N GLU A 51 4.55 -0.46 -5.20
CA GLU A 51 5.99 -0.68 -5.27
C GLU A 51 6.35 -2.12 -4.87
N GLN A 52 7.37 -2.70 -5.52
CA GLN A 52 7.94 -3.98 -5.12
C GLN A 52 9.15 -3.70 -4.21
N HIS A 53 9.02 -3.98 -2.92
CA HIS A 53 10.16 -3.93 -2.03
C HIS A 53 11.12 -5.07 -2.39
N LYS A 54 12.33 -4.71 -2.85
CA LYS A 54 13.38 -5.62 -3.31
C LYS A 54 14.10 -6.34 -2.17
N ASP A 55 14.10 -5.77 -0.97
CA ASP A 55 14.92 -6.23 0.16
C ASP A 55 14.02 -6.59 1.36
N GLY A 56 14.22 -7.80 1.90
CA GLY A 56 13.20 -8.54 2.67
C GLY A 56 12.83 -8.02 4.06
N VAL A 57 11.61 -8.44 4.48
CA VAL A 57 11.05 -8.70 5.83
C VAL A 57 11.29 -7.75 7.02
N ALA A 58 12.05 -6.66 6.90
CA ALA A 58 12.36 -5.77 8.00
C ALA A 58 11.94 -4.32 7.70
N HIS A 59 10.85 -3.90 8.35
CA HIS A 59 10.42 -2.52 8.58
C HIS A 59 9.50 -1.83 7.54
N VAL A 60 8.42 -1.30 8.10
CA VAL A 60 7.58 -0.23 7.56
C VAL A 60 8.41 1.06 7.59
N HIS A 61 8.61 1.70 6.45
CA HIS A 61 9.03 3.11 6.40
C HIS A 61 7.84 3.98 6.04
N VAL A 62 7.49 4.90 6.93
CA VAL A 62 6.69 6.08 6.61
C VAL A 62 7.68 7.24 6.52
N THR A 63 8.16 7.54 5.32
CA THR A 63 8.74 8.86 5.04
C THR A 63 7.62 9.74 4.52
N GLY A 64 6.96 10.44 5.46
CA GLY A 64 6.22 11.65 5.11
C GLY A 64 7.25 12.73 4.77
N GLY A 65 7.32 13.13 3.51
CA GLY A 65 8.17 14.22 3.07
C GLY A 65 8.55 14.09 1.61
N VAL A 66 8.01 15.00 0.79
CA VAL A 66 8.43 15.30 -0.58
C VAL A 66 9.95 15.21 -0.69
N HIS A 67 10.45 14.37 -1.61
CA HIS A 67 11.85 14.41 -2.02
C HIS A 67 12.06 15.71 -2.82
N VAL A 68 12.67 16.72 -2.18
CA VAL A 68 13.34 17.80 -2.92
C VAL A 68 14.80 17.39 -3.01
N GLN A 69 15.26 17.05 -4.22
CA GLN A 69 16.68 16.87 -4.50
C GLN A 69 17.42 18.18 -4.21
N HIS A 70 18.50 18.08 -3.44
CA HIS A 70 19.60 19.05 -3.43
C HIS A 70 20.64 18.66 -4.48
#